data_AF-W5SXI6-F1
#
_entry.id   AF-W5SXI6-F1
#
_cell.length_a   1.000
_cell.length_b   1.000
_cell.length_c   1.000
_cell.angle_alpha   90.00
_cell.angle_beta   90.00
_cell.angle_gamma   90.00
#
_symmetry.space_group_name_H-M   'P 1'
#
loop_
_entity.id
_entity.type
_entity.pdbx_description
1 polymer ?
#
loop_
_entity_poly.entity_id
_entity_poly.type
_entity_poly.pdbx_seq_one_letter_code
_entity_poly.pdbx_strand_id
1 'polypeptide(L)'
;MDFYAFGVDKKKKNRFFVTLRELLNQERIKSFNLFLVGDDDKFLGIYYGYRKPIQNVVRRYEDNGIVKKHTFSKVYYIEFKFKKGSVRCYIKGISRLLKKDKIDTKYYSSLMTTLLTLEREVYEFYNKKLPEGGIISKWIEKNLK
;
A
#
# COMPACT_ATOMS: atom_id res chain seq x y z
N MET A 1 -4.38 -0.96 -7.77
CA MET A 1 -3.35 -2.00 -7.82
C MET A 1 -3.33 -2.70 -6.50
N ASP A 2 -2.74 -3.90 -6.46
CA ASP A 2 -2.37 -4.65 -5.26
C ASP A 2 -0.88 -4.97 -5.31
N PHE A 3 -0.30 -5.33 -4.15
CA PHE A 3 1.10 -5.72 -4.06
C PHE A 3 1.36 -7.02 -4.83
N TYR A 4 2.49 -7.05 -5.53
CA TYR A 4 2.96 -8.24 -6.23
C TYR A 4 4.27 -8.75 -5.66
N ALA A 5 5.27 -7.89 -5.53
CA ALA A 5 6.58 -8.24 -4.96
C ALA A 5 7.28 -7.00 -4.44
N PHE A 6 8.16 -7.16 -3.46
CA PHE A 6 9.04 -6.11 -2.97
C PHE A 6 10.28 -6.75 -2.33
N GLY A 7 11.28 -5.92 -2.02
CA GLY A 7 12.45 -6.33 -1.29
C GLY A 7 13.69 -5.52 -1.63
N VAL A 8 14.80 -5.84 -0.99
CA VAL A 8 16.11 -5.25 -1.32
C VAL A 8 16.64 -5.88 -2.60
N ASP A 9 17.09 -5.05 -3.55
CA ASP A 9 17.74 -5.53 -4.77
C ASP A 9 19.05 -6.27 -4.41
N LYS A 10 19.11 -7.56 -4.77
CA LYS A 10 20.23 -8.46 -4.45
C LYS A 10 21.57 -7.98 -5.03
N LYS A 11 21.54 -7.30 -6.18
CA LYS A 11 22.74 -6.76 -6.85
C LYS A 11 23.04 -5.34 -6.36
N LYS A 12 22.01 -4.56 -6.07
CA LYS A 12 22.10 -3.14 -5.67
C LYS A 12 21.44 -2.92 -4.31
N LYS A 13 22.16 -3.25 -3.24
CA LYS A 13 21.67 -3.14 -1.85
C LYS A 13 21.24 -1.73 -1.42
N ASN A 14 21.49 -0.70 -2.24
CA ASN A 14 21.01 0.66 -2.01
C ASN A 14 19.59 0.93 -2.54
N ARG A 15 18.89 -0.11 -3.03
CA ARG A 15 17.54 -0.01 -3.60
C ARG A 15 16.61 -1.03 -2.96
N PHE A 16 15.45 -0.55 -2.55
CA PHE A 16 14.32 -1.37 -2.16
C PHE A 16 13.22 -1.22 -3.21
N PHE A 17 12.94 -2.28 -3.96
CA PHE A 17 11.92 -2.24 -5.00
C PHE A 17 10.54 -2.55 -4.43
N VAL A 18 9.52 -1.90 -4.98
CA VAL A 18 8.11 -2.23 -4.73
C VAL A 18 7.43 -2.37 -6.08
N THR A 19 6.83 -3.53 -6.28
CA THR A 19 6.14 -3.91 -7.50
C THR A 19 4.68 -4.18 -7.19
N LEU A 20 3.81 -3.56 -7.99
CA LEU A 20 2.36 -3.59 -7.87
C LEU A 20 1.77 -4.14 -9.16
N ARG A 21 0.64 -4.82 -9.05
CA ARG A 21 -0.10 -5.38 -10.18
C ARG A 21 -1.51 -4.80 -10.22
N GLU A 22 -2.04 -4.58 -11.42
CA GLU A 22 -3.45 -4.23 -11.55
C GLU A 22 -4.37 -5.42 -11.22
N LEU A 23 -5.50 -5.13 -10.59
CA LEU A 23 -6.46 -6.14 -10.13
C LEU A 23 -7.20 -6.85 -11.27
N LEU A 24 -7.41 -6.18 -12.41
CA LEU A 24 -8.19 -6.72 -13.54
C LEU A 24 -7.32 -7.14 -14.72
N ASN A 25 -6.14 -6.53 -14.89
CA ASN A 25 -5.18 -6.91 -15.91
C ASN A 25 -3.85 -7.23 -15.21
N GLN A 26 -3.59 -8.52 -15.04
CA GLN A 26 -2.43 -8.98 -14.27
C GLN A 26 -1.08 -8.79 -14.99
N GLU A 27 -1.10 -8.51 -16.30
CA GLU A 27 0.09 -8.19 -17.10
C GLU A 27 0.57 -6.75 -16.84
N ARG A 28 -0.32 -5.88 -16.35
CA ARG A 28 0.03 -4.50 -16.02
C ARG A 28 0.67 -4.43 -14.64
N ILE A 29 1.99 -4.50 -14.67
CA ILE A 29 2.86 -4.36 -13.50
C ILE A 29 3.45 -2.94 -13.48
N LYS A 30 3.45 -2.31 -12.31
CA LYS A 30 4.13 -1.04 -12.06
C LYS A 30 5.09 -1.20 -10.89
N SER A 31 6.29 -0.66 -11.03
CA SER A 31 7.31 -0.71 -9.99
C SER A 31 7.87 0.67 -9.70
N PHE A 32 8.31 0.87 -8.46
CA PHE A 32 9.15 1.99 -8.06
C PHE A 32 10.23 1.49 -7.10
N ASN A 33 11.25 2.32 -6.90
CA ASN A 33 12.34 2.02 -5.98
C ASN A 33 12.39 3.09 -4.89
N LEU A 34 12.55 2.64 -3.65
CA LEU A 34 13.02 3.45 -2.55
C LEU A 34 14.54 3.32 -2.50
N PHE A 35 15.24 4.42 -2.23
CA PHE A 35 16.70 4.45 -2.20
C PHE A 35 17.18 4.73 -0.78
N LEU A 36 18.38 4.25 -0.45
CA LEU A 36 19.09 4.77 0.72
C LEU A 36 19.25 6.29 0.56
N VAL A 37 19.01 7.01 1.64
CA VAL A 37 19.07 8.47 1.68
C VAL A 37 20.41 8.93 2.25
N GLY A 38 20.97 9.99 1.67
CA GLY A 38 22.17 10.66 2.20
C GLY A 38 21.85 11.56 3.41
N ASP A 39 22.87 12.19 3.98
CA ASP A 39 22.80 12.91 5.27
C ASP A 39 21.81 14.09 5.30
N ASP A 40 21.44 14.62 4.15
CA ASP A 40 20.55 15.77 4.01
C ASP A 40 19.05 15.40 4.06
N ASP A 41 18.71 14.13 3.84
CA ASP A 41 17.36 13.58 3.94
C ASP A 41 17.30 12.44 4.98
N LYS A 42 16.09 12.05 5.38
CA LYS A 42 15.92 10.92 6.30
C LYS A 42 14.57 10.28 6.10
N PHE A 43 14.54 8.96 6.10
CA PHE A 43 13.29 8.22 6.21
C PHE A 43 12.63 8.53 7.57
N LEU A 44 11.38 8.97 7.56
CA LEU A 44 10.62 9.31 8.76
C LEU A 44 9.72 8.16 9.20
N GLY A 45 9.21 7.37 8.26
CA GLY A 45 8.37 6.21 8.54
C GLY A 45 7.35 5.92 7.45
N ILE A 46 6.55 4.89 7.70
CA ILE A 46 5.38 4.54 6.89
C ILE A 46 4.13 5.17 7.50
N TYR A 47 3.23 5.66 6.65
CA TYR A 47 1.93 6.18 7.05
C TYR A 47 0.83 5.62 6.15
N TYR A 48 -0.32 5.32 6.73
CA TYR A 48 -1.51 4.95 5.97
C TYR A 48 -2.54 6.07 6.00
N GLY A 49 -3.29 6.19 4.92
CA GLY A 49 -4.34 7.19 4.84
C GLY A 49 -5.28 6.97 3.67
N TYR A 50 -6.25 7.88 3.60
CA TYR A 50 -7.12 8.00 2.45
C TYR A 50 -7.43 9.46 2.18
N ARG A 51 -7.72 9.77 0.92
CA ARG A 51 -8.18 11.11 0.51
C ARG A 51 -9.36 11.01 -0.45
N LYS A 52 -10.09 12.11 -0.62
CA LYS A 52 -11.05 12.21 -1.71
C LYS A 52 -10.30 12.09 -3.05
N PRO A 53 -10.85 11.37 -4.04
CA PRO A 53 -10.27 11.32 -5.37
C PRO A 53 -10.18 12.73 -5.98
N ILE A 54 -9.12 12.99 -6.76
CA ILE A 54 -8.98 14.26 -7.51
C ILE A 54 -10.00 14.33 -8.65
N GLN A 55 -10.37 13.18 -9.22
CA GLN A 55 -11.46 13.03 -10.18
C GLN A 55 -12.37 11.90 -9.73
N ASN A 56 -13.69 12.05 -9.93
CA ASN A 56 -14.66 10.99 -9.64
C ASN A 56 -14.31 9.73 -10.44
N VAL A 57 -13.66 8.76 -9.78
CA VAL A 57 -13.34 7.47 -10.40
C VAL A 57 -14.64 6.68 -10.46
N VAL A 58 -15.37 6.84 -11.56
CA VAL A 58 -16.53 6.00 -11.89
C VAL A 58 -16.00 4.80 -12.65
N ARG A 59 -15.92 3.64 -12.00
CA ARG A 59 -15.66 2.38 -12.71
C ARG A 59 -16.98 1.84 -13.22
N ARG A 60 -17.11 1.75 -14.55
CA ARG A 60 -18.17 1.00 -15.22
C ARG A 60 -17.64 -0.42 -15.46
N TYR A 61 -18.35 -1.43 -15.02
CA TYR A 61 -18.10 -2.80 -15.41
C TYR A 61 -19.43 -3.51 -15.61
N GLU A 62 -19.44 -4.44 -16.55
CA GLU A 62 -20.61 -5.21 -16.91
C GLU A 62 -20.59 -6.54 -16.16
N ASP A 63 -21.71 -6.86 -15.53
CA ASP A 63 -21.91 -8.09 -14.76
C ASP A 63 -23.28 -8.64 -15.16
N ASN A 64 -23.30 -9.77 -15.88
CA ASN A 64 -24.50 -10.40 -16.45
C ASN A 64 -25.39 -9.42 -17.27
N GLY A 65 -24.79 -8.59 -18.13
CA GLY A 65 -25.51 -7.64 -19.00
C GLY A 65 -25.98 -6.35 -18.29
N ILE A 66 -25.71 -6.21 -16.98
CA ILE A 66 -26.05 -5.00 -16.21
C ILE A 66 -24.79 -4.15 -16.02
N VAL A 67 -24.82 -2.91 -16.51
CA VAL A 67 -23.74 -1.94 -16.30
C VAL A 67 -23.78 -1.42 -14.87
N LYS A 68 -22.88 -1.93 -14.01
CA LYS A 68 -22.69 -1.45 -12.65
C LYS A 68 -21.71 -0.27 -12.64
N LYS A 69 -22.10 0.83 -12.00
CA LYS A 69 -21.25 2.01 -11.78
C LYS A 69 -20.83 2.05 -10.31
N HIS A 70 -19.54 1.88 -10.04
CA HIS A 70 -18.99 2.10 -8.70
C HIS A 70 -18.19 3.40 -8.67
N THR A 71 -18.66 4.36 -7.86
CA THR A 71 -17.92 5.57 -7.47
C THR A 71 -17.06 5.27 -6.25
N PHE A 72 -15.78 5.61 -6.34
CA PHE A 72 -14.89 5.59 -5.18
C PHE A 72 -14.98 6.92 -4.44
N SER A 73 -15.53 6.95 -3.23
CA SER A 73 -15.55 8.15 -2.39
C SER A 73 -14.19 8.46 -1.75
N LYS A 74 -13.30 7.47 -1.69
CA LYS A 74 -11.97 7.54 -1.08
C LYS A 74 -10.95 6.73 -1.88
N VAL A 75 -9.74 7.25 -1.98
CA VAL A 75 -8.56 6.52 -2.48
C VAL A 75 -7.60 6.33 -1.32
N TYR A 76 -7.26 5.07 -1.06
CA TYR A 76 -6.43 4.64 0.06
C TYR A 76 -4.97 4.53 -0.38
N TYR A 77 -4.04 4.82 0.52
CA TYR A 77 -2.62 4.80 0.21
C TYR A 77 -1.76 4.38 1.40
N ILE A 78 -0.57 3.89 1.06
CA ILE A 78 0.61 3.82 1.92
C ILE A 78 1.57 4.94 1.48
N GLU A 79 2.16 5.63 2.45
CA GLU A 79 3.09 6.74 2.26
C GLU A 79 4.42 6.42 2.93
N PHE A 80 5.50 6.42 2.13
CA PHE A 80 6.87 6.38 2.61
C PHE A 80 7.34 7.81 2.76
N LYS A 81 7.44 8.28 4.01
CA LYS A 81 7.72 9.68 4.30
C LYS A 81 9.21 9.88 4.53
N PHE A 82 9.74 10.95 3.96
CA PHE A 82 11.11 11.43 4.11
C PHE A 82 11.10 12.86 4.65
N LYS A 83 12.24 13.40 5.05
CA LYS A 83 12.35 14.79 5.52
C LYS A 83 12.11 15.76 4.37
N LYS A 84 12.58 15.45 3.16
CA LYS A 84 12.44 16.31 1.97
C LYS A 84 11.22 15.99 1.09
N GLY A 85 10.46 14.95 1.40
CA GLY A 85 9.32 14.56 0.56
C GLY A 85 8.64 13.26 0.98
N SER A 86 7.86 12.68 0.08
CA SER A 86 7.16 11.43 0.34
C SER A 86 6.84 10.70 -0.96
N VAL A 87 6.83 9.36 -0.91
CA VAL A 87 6.29 8.52 -1.98
C VAL A 87 4.95 7.95 -1.53
N ARG A 88 3.86 8.30 -2.24
CA ARG A 88 2.51 7.75 -1.99
C ARG A 88 2.15 6.69 -3.02
N CYS A 89 1.79 5.52 -2.54
CA CYS A 89 1.31 4.42 -3.35
C CYS A 89 -0.18 4.18 -3.07
N TYR A 90 -1.02 4.32 -4.10
CA TYR A 90 -2.47 4.18 -3.99
C TYR A 90 -2.92 2.72 -4.22
N ILE A 91 -3.46 2.10 -3.17
CA ILE A 91 -3.76 0.67 -3.14
C ILE A 91 -5.22 0.49 -2.78
N LYS A 92 -5.99 -0.08 -3.71
CA LYS A 92 -7.42 -0.25 -3.54
C LYS A 92 -7.74 -1.29 -2.47
N GLY A 93 -6.91 -2.33 -2.35
CA GLY A 93 -7.04 -3.38 -1.35
C GLY A 93 -7.15 -2.88 0.08
N ILE A 94 -6.42 -1.81 0.44
CA ILE A 94 -6.42 -1.23 1.80
C ILE A 94 -7.83 -0.85 2.26
N SER A 95 -8.71 -0.43 1.36
CA SER A 95 -10.11 -0.13 1.69
C SER A 95 -10.87 -1.30 2.32
N ARG A 96 -10.50 -2.53 1.97
CA ARG A 96 -11.14 -3.76 2.49
C ARG A 96 -10.68 -4.09 3.90
N LEU A 97 -9.51 -3.60 4.31
CA LEU A 97 -9.00 -3.82 5.66
C LEU A 97 -9.80 -3.04 6.73
N LEU A 98 -10.57 -2.05 6.31
CA LEU A 98 -11.39 -1.23 7.22
C LEU A 98 -12.85 -1.72 7.34
N LYS A 99 -13.18 -2.87 6.75
CA LYS A 99 -14.53 -3.41 6.71
C LYS A 99 -14.66 -4.63 7.60
N LYS A 100 -15.50 -4.53 8.65
CA LYS A 100 -15.73 -5.65 9.58
C LYS A 100 -16.17 -6.94 8.88
N ASP A 101 -17.03 -6.84 7.86
CA ASP A 101 -17.51 -8.00 7.08
C ASP A 101 -16.44 -8.67 6.20
N LYS A 102 -15.18 -8.18 6.24
CA LYS A 102 -14.08 -8.69 5.43
C LYS A 102 -12.91 -9.25 6.24
N ILE A 103 -12.91 -9.11 7.57
CA ILE A 103 -11.78 -9.50 8.44
C ILE A 103 -11.39 -10.98 8.27
N ASP A 104 -12.37 -11.87 8.14
CA ASP A 104 -12.12 -13.32 8.05
C ASP A 104 -11.90 -13.83 6.62
N THR A 105 -11.78 -12.92 5.65
CA THR A 105 -11.55 -13.33 4.26
C THR A 105 -10.08 -13.67 4.03
N LYS A 106 -9.81 -14.71 3.22
CA LYS A 106 -8.45 -15.07 2.79
C LYS A 106 -7.67 -13.87 2.21
N TYR A 107 -8.37 -12.99 1.49
CA TYR A 107 -7.78 -11.77 0.94
C TYR A 107 -7.33 -10.80 2.04
N TYR A 108 -8.13 -10.60 3.09
CA TYR A 108 -7.77 -9.74 4.21
C TYR A 108 -6.50 -10.24 4.89
N SER A 109 -6.46 -11.53 5.26
CA SER A 109 -5.29 -12.11 5.92
C SER A 109 -4.04 -12.03 5.04
N SER A 110 -4.17 -12.35 3.75
CA SER A 110 -3.06 -12.25 2.80
C SER A 110 -2.53 -10.82 2.69
N LEU A 111 -3.41 -9.83 2.49
CA LEU A 111 -3.02 -8.43 2.35
C LEU A 111 -2.38 -7.89 3.64
N MET A 112 -2.90 -8.30 4.80
CA MET A 112 -2.36 -7.91 6.10
C MET A 112 -0.94 -8.44 6.29
N THR A 113 -0.71 -9.73 6.03
CA THR A 113 0.63 -10.34 6.08
C THR A 113 1.59 -9.66 5.12
N THR A 114 1.15 -9.36 3.89
CA THR A 114 1.97 -8.65 2.90
C THR A 114 2.36 -7.25 3.38
N LEU A 115 1.43 -6.49 3.95
CA LEU A 115 1.70 -5.13 4.47
C LEU A 115 2.61 -5.14 5.69
N LEU A 116 2.40 -6.05 6.65
CA LEU A 116 3.28 -6.20 7.81
C LEU A 116 4.69 -6.60 7.41
N THR A 117 4.82 -7.48 6.41
CA THR A 117 6.11 -7.88 5.85
C THR A 117 6.81 -6.71 5.17
N LEU A 118 6.08 -5.94 4.35
CA LEU A 118 6.59 -4.73 3.71
C LEU A 118 7.08 -3.71 4.73
N GLU A 119 6.31 -3.48 5.80
CA GLU A 119 6.69 -2.57 6.88
C GLU A 119 8.01 -2.99 7.52
N ARG A 120 8.12 -4.27 7.88
CA ARG A 120 9.35 -4.83 8.47
C ARG A 120 10.54 -4.62 7.56
N GLU A 121 10.45 -5.06 6.30
CA GLU A 121 11.58 -5.01 5.38
C GLU A 121 11.99 -3.57 5.02
N VAL A 122 11.04 -2.64 4.90
CA VAL A 122 11.36 -1.22 4.66
C VAL A 122 12.03 -0.60 5.89
N TYR A 123 11.57 -0.93 7.09
CA TYR A 123 12.19 -0.45 8.32
C TYR A 123 13.60 -1.01 8.49
N GLU A 124 13.82 -2.30 8.21
CA GLU A 124 15.15 -2.92 8.18
C GLU A 124 16.05 -2.26 7.13
N PHE A 125 15.54 -2.02 5.91
CA PHE A 125 16.29 -1.35 4.84
C PHE A 125 16.78 0.05 5.23
N TYR A 126 16.00 0.78 6.03
CA TYR A 126 16.39 2.10 6.55
C TYR A 126 17.03 2.06 7.95
N ASN A 127 17.40 0.87 8.45
CA ASN A 127 17.98 0.65 9.77
C ASN A 127 17.17 1.31 10.90
N LYS A 128 15.85 1.09 10.89
CA LYS A 128 14.90 1.61 11.87
C LYS A 128 14.17 0.50 12.60
N LYS A 129 13.80 0.77 13.86
CA LYS A 129 12.94 -0.12 14.63
C LYS A 129 11.48 0.10 14.25
N LEU A 130 10.80 -0.97 13.80
CA LEU A 130 9.36 -0.96 13.58
C LEU A 130 8.62 -0.97 14.92
N PRO A 131 7.56 -0.17 15.11
CA PRO A 131 6.72 -0.27 16.30
C PRO A 131 6.07 -1.65 16.42
N GLU A 132 5.94 -2.14 17.65
CA GLU A 132 5.25 -3.40 17.93
C GLU A 132 3.82 -3.40 17.36
N GLY A 133 3.41 -4.54 16.81
CA GLY A 133 2.12 -4.72 16.14
C GLY A 133 2.03 -4.18 14.71
N GLY A 134 3.05 -3.45 14.24
CA GLY A 134 3.03 -2.82 12.91
C GLY A 134 2.16 -1.56 12.85
N ILE A 135 2.40 -0.75 11.83
CA ILE A 135 1.73 0.54 11.65
C ILE A 135 0.33 0.33 11.05
N ILE A 136 0.19 -0.62 10.13
CA ILE A 136 -1.09 -0.96 9.51
C ILE A 136 -2.12 -1.41 10.54
N SER A 137 -1.75 -2.25 11.50
CA SER A 137 -2.66 -2.74 12.55
C SER A 137 -3.23 -1.59 13.37
N LYS A 138 -2.34 -0.72 13.88
CA LYS A 138 -2.74 0.48 14.65
C LYS A 138 -3.60 1.43 13.83
N TRP A 139 -3.34 1.53 12.52
CA TRP A 139 -4.15 2.37 11.65
C TRP A 139 -5.54 1.76 11.40
N ILE A 140 -5.64 0.44 11.21
CA ILE A 140 -6.91 -0.27 11.06
C ILE A 140 -7.73 -0.13 12.33
N GLU A 141 -7.18 -0.40 13.51
CA GLU A 141 -7.87 -0.28 14.80
C GLU A 141 -8.55 1.10 14.97
N LYS A 142 -7.86 2.17 14.58
CA LYS A 142 -8.38 3.55 14.66
C LYS A 142 -9.45 3.87 13.61
N ASN A 143 -9.52 3.13 12.52
CA ASN A 143 -10.35 3.46 11.35
C ASN A 143 -11.38 2.38 11.01
N LEU A 144 -11.43 1.29 11.80
CA LEU A 144 -12.34 0.19 11.60
C LEU A 144 -13.78 0.71 11.76
N LYS A 145 -14.61 0.45 10.75
CA LYS A 145 -16.02 0.82 10.74
C LYS A 145 -16.88 -0.41 10.93
#